data_AF-A0A291LZJ6-F1
#
_entry.id   AF-A0A291LZJ6-F1
#
_cell.length_a   1.000
_cell.length_b   1.000
_cell.length_c   1.000
_cell.angle_alpha   90.00
_cell.angle_beta   90.00
_cell.angle_gamma   90.00
#
_symmetry.space_group_name_H-M   'P 1'
#
loop_
_entity.id
_entity.type
_entity.pdbx_description
1 polymer ?
#
loop_
_entity_poly.entity_id
_entity_poly.type
_entity_poly.pdbx_seq_one_letter_code
_entity_poly.pdbx_strand_id
1 'polypeptide(L)'
;MSPQLYVQSVSMTELIYNVLYHADIFYAFREPSELGRYSWIIDAKGRDGTTDWEHWWSRMVRPMLQSKSLRQPFPRVEEGDYSYQVHMRMGLPEHLRPFSNGNDNCFDLRPILEDVDFSSETQAGLEAVDILANAVRRSLSGNYQRYGWIEIPRLMIHRNDHYIRLFTVAGANVDIELPEYADVLNDFRAGGRSLFPS
;
A
#
# COMPACT_ATOMS: atom_id res chain seq x y z
N MET A 1 19.74 11.53 6.32
CA MET A 1 18.62 11.39 5.38
C MET A 1 17.86 12.72 5.34
N SER A 2 17.52 13.24 4.18
CA SER A 2 16.73 14.49 4.10
C SER A 2 15.30 14.26 4.58
N PRO A 3 14.58 15.29 5.06
CA PRO A 3 13.17 15.16 5.42
C PRO A 3 12.29 14.59 4.30
N GLN A 4 12.57 14.95 3.05
CA GLN A 4 11.87 14.43 1.87
C GLN A 4 12.02 12.91 1.73
N LEU A 5 13.26 12.41 1.83
CA LEU A 5 13.54 10.97 1.75
C LEU A 5 12.95 10.20 2.93
N TYR A 6 12.89 10.82 4.10
CA TYR A 6 12.21 10.25 5.26
C TYR A 6 10.71 10.07 5.02
N VAL A 7 10.01 11.15 4.63
CA VAL A 7 8.58 11.11 4.33
C VAL A 7 8.29 10.09 3.24
N GLN A 8 9.10 10.04 2.18
CA GLN A 8 8.94 9.06 1.12
C GLN A 8 9.11 7.62 1.63
N SER A 9 10.11 7.36 2.48
CA SER A 9 10.34 6.04 3.06
C SER A 9 9.14 5.54 3.87
N VAL A 10 8.57 6.43 4.69
CA VAL A 10 7.36 6.14 5.47
C VAL A 10 6.18 5.92 4.54
N SER A 11 5.96 6.82 3.58
CA SER A 11 4.86 6.75 2.60
C SER A 11 4.87 5.45 1.81
N MET A 12 6.03 5.04 1.29
CA MET A 12 6.16 3.82 0.50
C MET A 12 5.98 2.57 1.35
N THR A 13 6.45 2.58 2.60
CA THR A 13 6.20 1.47 3.53
C THR A 13 4.72 1.34 3.86
N GLU A 14 4.04 2.47 4.13
CA GLU A 14 2.59 2.50 4.33
C GLU A 14 1.86 2.02 3.07
N LEU A 15 2.30 2.44 1.88
CA LEU A 15 1.71 2.02 0.62
C LEU A 15 1.80 0.50 0.45
N ILE A 16 2.99 -0.10 0.59
CA ILE A 16 3.16 -1.55 0.48
C ILE A 16 2.31 -2.29 1.51
N TYR A 17 2.31 -1.83 2.77
CA TYR A 17 1.48 -2.43 3.81
C TYR A 17 0.00 -2.41 3.43
N ASN A 18 -0.52 -1.26 2.97
CA ASN A 18 -1.93 -1.13 2.58
C ASN A 18 -2.26 -1.93 1.31
N VAL A 19 -1.34 -1.97 0.33
CA VAL A 19 -1.50 -2.81 -0.86
C VAL A 19 -1.63 -4.27 -0.44
N LEU A 20 -0.72 -4.79 0.38
CA LEU A 20 -0.80 -6.16 0.90
C LEU A 20 -2.10 -6.40 1.67
N TYR A 21 -2.45 -5.48 2.58
CA TYR A 21 -3.67 -5.57 3.40
C TYR A 21 -4.95 -5.71 2.55
N HIS A 22 -5.02 -5.04 1.40
CA HIS A 22 -6.20 -5.04 0.54
C HIS A 22 -6.15 -6.09 -0.57
N ALA A 23 -5.00 -6.22 -1.22
CA ALA A 23 -4.78 -7.16 -2.31
C ALA A 23 -4.97 -8.61 -1.83
N ASP A 24 -4.57 -8.93 -0.59
CA ASP A 24 -4.67 -10.29 -0.05
C ASP A 24 -6.11 -10.81 -0.08
N ILE A 25 -7.06 -10.03 0.45
CA ILE A 25 -8.49 -10.37 0.39
C ILE A 25 -9.01 -10.27 -1.05
N PHE A 26 -8.65 -9.21 -1.78
CA PHE A 26 -9.20 -8.98 -3.12
C PHE A 26 -8.92 -10.14 -4.09
N TYR A 27 -7.67 -10.62 -4.10
CA TYR A 27 -7.22 -11.70 -4.97
C TYR A 27 -7.66 -13.07 -4.46
N ALA A 28 -7.77 -13.29 -3.14
CA ALA A 28 -8.29 -14.55 -2.59
C ALA A 28 -9.69 -14.91 -3.10
N PHE A 29 -10.50 -13.92 -3.50
CA PHE A 29 -11.83 -14.13 -4.06
C PHE A 29 -11.90 -14.12 -5.60
N ARG A 30 -10.82 -13.74 -6.29
CA ARG A 30 -10.90 -13.42 -7.74
C ARG A 30 -9.84 -14.11 -8.57
N GLU A 31 -8.60 -14.02 -8.14
CA GLU A 31 -7.47 -14.66 -8.80
C GLU A 31 -6.47 -15.13 -7.74
N PRO A 32 -6.79 -16.25 -7.05
CA PRO A 32 -5.97 -16.73 -5.94
C PRO A 32 -4.53 -17.06 -6.34
N SER A 33 -4.27 -17.40 -7.61
CA SER A 33 -2.93 -17.71 -8.08
C SER A 33 -1.97 -16.52 -8.01
N GLU A 34 -2.47 -15.29 -8.10
CA GLU A 34 -1.64 -14.07 -7.95
C GLU A 34 -1.09 -13.94 -6.52
N LEU A 35 -1.75 -14.51 -5.52
CA LEU A 35 -1.27 -14.48 -4.14
C LEU A 35 0.02 -15.28 -3.92
N GLY A 36 0.41 -16.14 -4.86
CA GLY A 36 1.66 -16.89 -4.81
C GLY A 36 2.86 -16.17 -5.44
N ARG A 37 2.66 -15.01 -6.09
CA ARG A 37 3.70 -14.34 -6.89
C ARG A 37 3.69 -12.83 -6.64
N TYR A 38 4.77 -12.32 -6.08
CA TYR A 38 4.94 -10.90 -5.82
C TYR A 38 6.12 -10.36 -6.63
N SER A 39 5.87 -9.26 -7.33
CA SER A 39 6.88 -8.47 -8.03
C SER A 39 6.53 -7.00 -7.82
N TRP A 40 7.50 -6.21 -7.37
CA TRP A 40 7.32 -4.79 -7.09
C TRP A 40 8.17 -3.98 -8.04
N ILE A 41 7.51 -3.17 -8.85
CA ILE A 41 8.18 -2.19 -9.71
C ILE A 41 7.93 -0.81 -9.09
N ILE A 42 9.00 -0.09 -8.83
CA ILE A 42 8.99 1.22 -8.19
C ILE A 42 9.68 2.22 -9.11
N ASP A 43 9.09 3.40 -9.28
CA ASP A 43 9.71 4.49 -10.05
C ASP A 43 11.05 4.88 -9.43
N ALA A 44 12.12 4.76 -10.22
CA ALA A 44 13.48 5.05 -9.79
C ALA A 44 13.73 6.56 -9.69
N LYS A 45 14.45 6.97 -8.65
CA LYS A 45 14.87 8.37 -8.48
C LYS A 45 15.98 8.80 -9.42
N GLY A 46 16.89 7.87 -9.69
CA GLY A 46 18.07 8.09 -10.52
C GLY A 46 17.83 7.64 -11.95
N ARG A 47 18.49 8.30 -12.90
CA ARG A 47 18.61 7.77 -14.27
C ARG A 47 19.63 6.63 -14.35
N ASP A 48 20.62 6.66 -13.46
CA ASP A 48 21.78 5.77 -13.46
C ASP A 48 21.76 4.84 -12.24
N GLY A 49 20.87 3.85 -12.27
CA GLY A 49 20.81 2.76 -11.30
C GLY A 49 20.25 3.13 -9.92
N THR A 50 20.29 2.15 -9.03
CA THR A 50 19.74 2.24 -7.68
C THR A 50 20.59 3.15 -6.79
N THR A 51 19.96 4.15 -6.20
CA THR A 51 20.57 5.09 -5.27
C THR A 51 20.87 4.47 -3.90
N ASP A 52 21.78 5.05 -3.13
CA ASP A 52 22.06 4.63 -1.74
C ASP A 52 20.80 4.61 -0.87
N TRP A 53 19.88 5.54 -1.11
CA TRP A 53 18.62 5.60 -0.38
C TRP A 53 17.68 4.46 -0.77
N GLU A 54 17.55 4.11 -2.06
CA GLU A 54 16.75 2.97 -2.51
C GLU A 54 17.32 1.65 -2.00
N HIS A 55 18.65 1.50 -2.00
CA HIS A 55 19.32 0.37 -1.38
C HIS A 55 19.05 0.27 0.13
N TRP A 56 19.14 1.38 0.84
CA TRP A 56 18.81 1.43 2.26
C TRP A 56 17.35 1.07 2.51
N TRP A 57 16.42 1.66 1.76
CA TRP A 57 14.98 1.43 1.94
C TRP A 57 14.61 -0.03 1.66
N SER A 58 15.17 -0.64 0.62
CA SER A 58 14.93 -2.05 0.28
C SER A 58 15.35 -3.02 1.40
N ARG A 59 16.37 -2.65 2.18
CA ARG A 59 16.79 -3.41 3.37
C ARG A 59 15.88 -3.16 4.57
N MET A 60 15.37 -1.94 4.71
CA MET A 60 14.59 -1.51 5.87
C MET A 60 13.09 -1.80 5.76
N VAL A 61 12.55 -1.92 4.56
CA VAL A 61 11.11 -2.13 4.35
C VAL A 61 10.61 -3.39 5.05
N ARG A 62 11.39 -4.48 5.03
CA ARG A 62 11.03 -5.77 5.68
C ARG A 62 10.84 -5.64 7.20
N PRO A 63 11.84 -5.18 7.99
CA PRO A 63 11.64 -5.03 9.44
C PRO A 63 10.56 -3.97 9.77
N MET A 64 10.39 -2.93 8.95
CA MET A 64 9.32 -1.95 9.14
C MET A 64 7.93 -2.58 8.96
N LEU A 65 7.74 -3.39 7.91
CA LEU A 65 6.50 -4.12 7.67
C LEU A 65 6.24 -5.18 8.74
N GLN A 66 7.27 -5.90 9.20
CA GLN A 66 7.15 -6.85 10.31
C GLN A 66 6.62 -6.14 11.56
N SER A 67 7.28 -5.05 11.98
CA SER A 67 6.85 -4.26 13.15
C SER A 67 5.41 -3.75 13.04
N LYS A 68 4.99 -3.37 11.83
CA LYS A 68 3.62 -2.92 11.58
C LYS A 68 2.62 -4.08 11.62
N SER A 69 2.93 -5.20 10.98
CA SER A 69 2.08 -6.40 10.94
C SER A 69 1.90 -7.07 12.30
N LEU A 70 2.90 -6.99 13.20
CA LEU A 70 2.77 -7.47 14.59
C LEU A 70 1.73 -6.65 15.38
N ARG A 71 1.71 -5.33 15.17
CA ARG A 71 0.73 -4.44 15.81
C ARG A 71 -0.65 -4.53 15.18
N GLN A 72 -0.70 -4.66 13.86
CA GLN A 72 -1.91 -4.76 13.07
C GLN A 72 -1.76 -5.90 12.05
N PRO A 73 -2.14 -7.13 12.43
CA PRO A 73 -2.10 -8.27 11.52
C PRO A 73 -3.01 -8.07 10.29
N PHE A 74 -2.64 -8.66 9.16
CA PHE A 74 -3.48 -8.65 7.97
C PHE A 74 -4.76 -9.47 8.22
N PRO A 75 -5.96 -8.94 7.92
CA PRO A 75 -7.20 -9.67 8.07
C PRO A 75 -7.26 -10.81 7.05
N ARG A 76 -7.85 -11.92 7.47
CA ARG A 76 -8.22 -13.03 6.59
C ARG A 76 -9.70 -13.28 6.69
N VAL A 77 -10.29 -13.64 5.57
CA VAL A 77 -11.71 -13.96 5.44
C VAL A 77 -11.82 -15.44 5.15
N GLU A 78 -12.66 -16.17 5.89
CA GLU A 78 -12.68 -17.64 5.86
C GLU A 78 -13.00 -18.19 4.47
N GLU A 79 -13.83 -17.47 3.72
CA GLU A 79 -14.32 -17.85 2.40
C GLU A 79 -13.30 -17.58 1.26
N GLY A 80 -12.18 -16.91 1.55
CA GLY A 80 -11.13 -16.63 0.55
C GLY A 80 -10.22 -17.83 0.28
N ASP A 81 -9.82 -18.02 -0.98
CA ASP A 81 -8.83 -19.04 -1.34
C ASP A 81 -7.40 -18.48 -1.16
N TYR A 82 -6.69 -19.01 -0.16
CA TYR A 82 -5.30 -18.67 0.14
C TYR A 82 -4.34 -19.86 -0.05
N SER A 83 -4.75 -20.87 -0.82
CA SER A 83 -3.95 -22.08 -1.04
C SER A 83 -2.58 -21.79 -1.67
N TYR A 84 -2.48 -20.72 -2.47
CA TYR A 84 -1.25 -20.30 -3.15
C TYR A 84 -0.20 -19.63 -2.24
N GLN A 85 -0.57 -19.22 -1.02
CA GLN A 85 0.34 -18.62 -0.03
C GLN A 85 0.86 -19.61 1.00
N VAL A 86 0.51 -20.90 0.90
CA VAL A 86 0.89 -21.89 1.91
C VAL A 86 2.40 -21.97 2.07
N HIS A 87 3.17 -21.82 0.99
CA HIS A 87 4.63 -21.85 1.03
C HIS A 87 5.27 -20.63 1.73
N MET A 88 4.51 -19.55 1.95
CA MET A 88 4.94 -18.36 2.70
C MET A 88 4.62 -18.46 4.18
N ARG A 89 3.85 -19.46 4.62
CA ARG A 89 3.48 -19.60 6.04
C ARG A 89 4.71 -19.97 6.87
N MET A 90 4.86 -19.30 8.01
CA MET A 90 5.88 -19.62 8.99
C MET A 90 5.34 -19.53 10.41
N GLY A 91 5.97 -20.25 11.33
CA GLY A 91 5.69 -20.06 12.76
C GLY A 91 6.25 -18.73 13.24
N LEU A 92 5.57 -18.11 14.21
CA LEU A 92 6.05 -16.91 14.88
C LEU A 92 7.41 -17.15 15.55
N PRO A 93 8.47 -16.40 15.20
CA PRO A 93 9.76 -16.50 15.86
C PRO A 93 9.67 -16.18 17.36
N GLU A 94 10.39 -16.93 18.19
CA GLU A 94 10.32 -16.82 19.67
C GLU A 94 10.55 -15.39 20.18
N HIS A 95 11.55 -14.70 19.62
CA HIS A 95 11.89 -13.32 19.99
C HIS A 95 10.80 -12.29 19.63
N LEU A 96 9.81 -12.66 18.80
CA LEU A 96 8.69 -11.81 18.40
C LEU A 96 7.40 -12.11 19.17
N ARG A 97 7.33 -13.22 19.91
CA ARG A 97 6.16 -13.58 20.74
C ARG A 97 5.66 -12.45 21.64
N PRO A 98 6.54 -11.70 22.35
CA PRO A 98 6.09 -10.60 23.23
C PRO A 98 5.33 -9.48 22.51
N PHE A 99 5.42 -9.40 21.18
CA PHE A 99 4.85 -8.32 20.37
C PHE A 99 3.66 -8.75 19.49
N SER A 100 3.32 -10.04 19.48
CA SER A 100 2.38 -10.64 18.51
C SER A 100 0.90 -10.54 18.87
N ASN A 101 0.56 -9.98 20.03
CA ASN A 101 -0.81 -9.92 20.56
C ASN A 101 -1.55 -11.29 20.56
N GLY A 102 -0.80 -12.40 20.64
CA GLY A 102 -1.36 -13.76 20.66
C GLY A 102 -1.72 -14.35 19.29
N ASN A 103 -1.34 -13.69 18.19
CA ASN A 103 -1.49 -14.26 16.85
C ASN A 103 -0.18 -14.91 16.38
N ASP A 104 -0.16 -16.25 16.40
CA ASP A 104 1.00 -17.04 15.99
C ASP A 104 1.05 -17.32 14.48
N ASN A 105 0.01 -16.94 13.71
CA ASN A 105 -0.02 -17.09 12.26
C ASN A 105 0.81 -16.00 11.59
N CYS A 106 1.97 -16.38 11.06
CA CYS A 106 2.90 -15.47 10.41
C CYS A 106 3.13 -15.84 8.94
N PHE A 107 3.47 -14.81 8.16
CA PHE A 107 3.96 -14.96 6.80
C PHE A 107 5.42 -14.53 6.72
N ASP A 108 6.19 -15.28 5.95
CA ASP A 108 7.52 -14.91 5.55
C ASP A 108 7.46 -13.77 4.53
N LEU A 109 7.94 -12.59 4.93
CA LEU A 109 8.00 -11.42 4.07
C LEU A 109 9.08 -11.53 2.99
N ARG A 110 10.01 -12.50 3.07
CA ARG A 110 11.09 -12.67 2.08
C ARG A 110 10.54 -12.87 0.67
N PRO A 111 9.74 -13.90 0.36
CA PRO A 111 9.19 -14.11 -0.98
C PRO A 111 8.24 -13.00 -1.44
N ILE A 112 7.69 -12.20 -0.51
CA ILE A 112 6.81 -11.07 -0.85
C ILE A 112 7.64 -9.88 -1.35
N LEU A 113 8.85 -9.69 -0.83
CA LEU A 113 9.71 -8.51 -1.09
C LEU A 113 11.07 -8.93 -1.66
N GLU A 114 11.12 -10.08 -2.33
CA GLU A 114 12.33 -10.61 -2.96
C GLU A 114 12.60 -9.89 -4.28
N ASP A 115 11.55 -9.73 -5.08
CA ASP A 115 11.60 -9.09 -6.39
C ASP A 115 11.11 -7.63 -6.28
N VAL A 116 12.04 -6.75 -5.90
CA VAL A 116 11.83 -5.29 -5.87
C VAL A 116 12.77 -4.66 -6.89
N ASP A 117 12.20 -4.07 -7.92
CA ASP A 117 12.91 -3.37 -8.99
C ASP A 117 12.65 -1.86 -8.93
N PHE A 118 13.73 -1.08 -9.01
CA PHE A 118 13.65 0.37 -9.18
C PHE A 118 13.89 0.67 -10.65
N SER A 119 12.80 0.88 -11.37
CA SER A 119 12.83 1.05 -12.82
C SER A 119 12.78 2.52 -13.19
N SER A 120 13.71 2.95 -14.05
CA SER A 120 13.66 4.23 -14.76
C SER A 120 13.04 4.10 -16.16
N GLU A 121 12.62 2.89 -16.54
CA GLU A 121 12.03 2.60 -17.83
C GLU A 121 10.53 2.90 -17.85
N THR A 122 10.01 3.15 -19.05
CA THR A 122 8.58 3.30 -19.26
C THR A 122 7.85 1.98 -18.98
N GLN A 123 7.01 1.99 -17.94
CA GLN A 123 6.16 0.86 -17.56
C GLN A 123 4.70 1.32 -17.56
N ALA A 124 3.85 0.68 -18.36
CA ALA A 124 2.44 1.11 -18.51
C ALA A 124 1.68 1.18 -17.17
N GLY A 125 1.98 0.26 -16.24
CA GLY A 125 1.41 0.28 -14.90
C GLY A 125 1.89 1.48 -14.06
N LEU A 126 3.17 1.81 -14.11
CA LEU A 126 3.71 3.00 -13.41
C LEU A 126 3.15 4.29 -14.01
N GLU A 127 3.08 4.39 -15.34
CA GLU A 127 2.52 5.56 -16.02
C GLU A 127 1.04 5.76 -15.67
N ALA A 128 0.25 4.67 -15.66
CA ALA A 128 -1.14 4.74 -15.25
C ALA A 128 -1.28 5.23 -13.81
N VAL A 129 -0.50 4.69 -12.87
CA VAL A 129 -0.52 5.12 -11.46
C VAL A 129 -0.04 6.56 -11.32
N ASP A 130 0.97 7.01 -12.05
CA ASP A 130 1.45 8.40 -12.02
C ASP A 130 0.37 9.37 -12.53
N ILE A 131 -0.31 9.04 -13.63
CA ILE A 131 -1.43 9.84 -14.14
C ILE A 131 -2.53 9.97 -13.07
N LEU A 132 -2.91 8.86 -12.43
CA LEU A 132 -3.94 8.86 -11.38
C LEU A 132 -3.48 9.67 -10.17
N ALA A 133 -2.26 9.45 -9.68
CA ALA A 133 -1.70 10.17 -8.54
C ALA A 133 -1.59 11.67 -8.80
N ASN A 134 -1.15 12.08 -10.00
CA ASN A 134 -1.08 13.48 -10.39
C ASN A 134 -2.46 14.12 -10.53
N ALA A 135 -3.44 13.42 -11.10
CA ALA A 135 -4.81 13.91 -11.20
C ALA A 135 -5.42 14.13 -9.81
N VAL A 136 -5.25 13.17 -8.88
CA VAL A 136 -5.70 13.28 -7.48
C VAL A 136 -4.95 14.40 -6.75
N ARG A 137 -3.64 14.52 -6.91
CA ARG A 137 -2.87 15.62 -6.30
C ARG A 137 -3.38 16.98 -6.75
N ARG A 138 -3.62 17.14 -8.05
CA ARG A 138 -4.10 18.41 -8.61
C ARG A 138 -5.55 18.69 -8.21
N SER A 139 -6.41 17.68 -8.05
CA SER A 139 -7.77 17.88 -7.54
C SER A 139 -7.75 18.34 -6.09
N LEU A 140 -6.95 17.72 -5.22
CA LEU A 140 -6.75 18.13 -3.83
C LEU A 140 -6.14 19.54 -3.71
N SER A 141 -5.37 19.99 -4.70
CA SER A 141 -4.78 21.33 -4.74
C SER A 141 -5.70 22.39 -5.38
N GLY A 142 -6.93 22.04 -5.78
CA GLY A 142 -7.86 22.95 -6.48
C GLY A 142 -7.49 23.29 -7.93
N ASN A 143 -6.46 22.65 -8.48
CA ASN A 143 -5.88 22.95 -9.81
C ASN A 143 -6.36 21.99 -10.91
N TYR A 144 -7.45 21.26 -10.66
CA TYR A 144 -8.05 20.32 -11.61
C TYR A 144 -9.56 20.29 -11.48
N GLN A 145 -10.24 20.53 -12.61
CA GLN A 145 -11.69 20.62 -12.66
C GLN A 145 -12.34 19.27 -12.33
N ARG A 146 -13.45 19.29 -11.57
CA ARG A 146 -14.12 18.10 -11.04
C ARG A 146 -14.40 17.02 -12.08
N TYR A 147 -14.88 17.40 -13.27
CA TYR A 147 -15.18 16.44 -14.33
C TYR A 147 -13.95 15.65 -14.81
N GLY A 148 -12.74 16.17 -14.61
CA GLY A 148 -11.51 15.53 -15.04
C GLY A 148 -11.03 14.42 -14.10
N TRP A 149 -11.57 14.32 -12.89
CA TRP A 149 -11.14 13.35 -11.87
C TRP A 149 -12.28 12.58 -11.21
N ILE A 150 -13.55 12.96 -11.42
CA ILE A 150 -14.70 12.34 -10.73
C ILE A 150 -14.88 10.84 -11.03
N GLU A 151 -14.34 10.35 -12.15
CA GLU A 151 -14.40 8.93 -12.53
C GLU A 151 -13.24 8.08 -11.97
N ILE A 152 -12.17 8.71 -11.47
CA ILE A 152 -11.01 8.02 -10.87
C ILE A 152 -11.41 7.03 -9.75
N PRO A 153 -12.34 7.37 -8.83
CA PRO A 153 -12.79 6.46 -7.78
C PRO A 153 -13.21 5.08 -8.30
N ARG A 154 -13.71 4.98 -9.55
CA ARG A 154 -14.16 3.71 -10.18
C ARG A 154 -13.03 2.74 -10.48
N LEU A 155 -11.79 3.23 -10.50
CA LEU A 155 -10.58 2.43 -10.68
C LEU A 155 -10.03 1.88 -9.36
N MET A 156 -10.60 2.28 -8.22
CA MET A 156 -10.13 1.92 -6.89
C MET A 156 -10.97 0.80 -6.29
N ILE A 157 -10.41 0.09 -5.30
CA ILE A 157 -11.14 -0.91 -4.54
C ILE A 157 -11.93 -0.21 -3.43
N HIS A 158 -13.24 -0.46 -3.37
CA HIS A 158 -14.11 0.10 -2.36
C HIS A 158 -14.00 -0.65 -1.03
N ARG A 159 -13.66 0.13 0.00
CA ARG A 159 -13.73 -0.23 1.42
C ARG A 159 -14.65 0.76 2.13
N ASN A 160 -15.19 0.35 3.28
CA ASN A 160 -16.21 1.05 4.08
C ASN A 160 -15.95 2.52 4.49
N ASP A 161 -14.84 3.18 4.13
CA ASP A 161 -14.59 4.57 4.56
C ASP A 161 -14.17 5.50 3.40
N HIS A 162 -12.97 5.33 2.84
CA HIS A 162 -12.42 6.20 1.79
C HIS A 162 -11.34 5.49 0.98
N TYR A 163 -11.13 5.92 -0.27
CA TYR A 163 -10.06 5.39 -1.13
C TYR A 163 -8.73 6.11 -0.94
N ILE A 164 -8.77 7.34 -0.43
CA ILE A 164 -7.59 8.14 -0.09
C ILE A 164 -7.37 8.06 1.41
N ARG A 165 -6.19 7.59 1.82
CA ARG A 165 -5.78 7.55 3.22
C ARG A 165 -4.78 8.66 3.51
N LEU A 166 -5.15 9.56 4.41
CA LEU A 166 -4.22 10.55 4.95
C LEU A 166 -3.48 9.94 6.15
N PHE A 167 -2.19 10.20 6.25
CA PHE A 167 -1.40 9.87 7.43
C PHE A 167 -0.61 11.11 7.86
N THR A 168 -0.42 11.24 9.17
CA THR A 168 0.41 12.28 9.76
C THR A 168 1.74 11.68 10.19
N VAL A 169 2.81 12.43 9.96
CA VAL A 169 4.14 12.13 10.49
C VAL A 169 4.36 12.82 11.84
N ALA A 170 3.51 13.81 12.18
CA ALA A 170 3.48 14.44 13.49
C ALA A 170 2.76 13.55 14.52
N GLY A 171 3.14 13.66 15.79
CA GLY A 171 2.51 12.94 16.91
C GLY A 171 1.00 13.17 16.99
N ALA A 172 0.28 12.21 17.57
CA ALA A 172 -1.18 12.20 17.66
C ALA A 172 -1.72 13.45 18.40
N ASN A 173 -2.85 13.95 17.90
CA ASN A 173 -3.63 15.14 18.32
C ASN A 173 -3.21 16.45 17.66
N VAL A 174 -3.45 16.54 16.35
CA VAL A 174 -3.68 17.84 15.70
C VAL A 174 -5.17 17.90 15.42
N ASP A 175 -5.86 18.90 15.97
CA ASP A 175 -7.21 19.24 15.54
C ASP A 175 -7.11 19.76 14.10
N ILE A 176 -7.54 18.94 13.14
CA ILE A 176 -7.52 19.30 11.73
C ILE A 176 -8.86 19.98 11.44
N GLU A 177 -8.84 21.30 11.25
CA GLU A 177 -9.97 22.01 10.65
C GLU A 177 -10.36 21.35 9.32
N LEU A 178 -11.65 21.38 8.96
CA LEU A 178 -12.13 20.82 7.70
C LEU A 178 -11.28 21.37 6.54
N PRO A 179 -10.50 20.51 5.86
CA PRO A 179 -9.57 21.00 4.87
C PRO A 179 -10.33 21.48 3.63
N GLU A 180 -9.75 22.45 2.90
CA GLU A 180 -10.32 22.97 1.65
C GLU A 180 -10.59 21.88 0.60
N TYR A 181 -9.92 20.74 0.71
CA TYR A 181 -10.10 19.57 -0.15
C TYR A 181 -11.14 18.54 0.36
N ALA A 182 -11.92 18.86 1.39
CA ALA A 182 -12.89 17.93 1.98
C ALA A 182 -13.91 17.39 0.96
N ASP A 183 -14.39 18.23 0.05
CA ASP A 183 -15.33 17.82 -1.00
C ASP A 183 -14.70 16.79 -1.95
N VAL A 184 -13.43 16.98 -2.29
CA VAL A 184 -12.67 16.01 -3.09
C VAL A 184 -12.58 14.68 -2.36
N LEU A 185 -12.27 14.68 -1.06
CA LEU A 185 -12.22 13.43 -0.28
C LEU A 185 -13.57 12.72 -0.18
N ASN A 186 -14.67 13.48 -0.10
CA ASN A 186 -16.02 12.94 -0.07
C ASN A 186 -16.39 12.24 -1.38
N ASP A 187 -15.96 12.77 -2.52
CA ASP A 187 -16.15 12.13 -3.83
C ASP A 187 -15.38 10.79 -3.94
N PHE A 188 -14.30 10.60 -3.16
CA PHE A 188 -13.53 9.35 -3.07
C PHE A 188 -14.06 8.36 -2.01
N ARG A 189 -15.34 8.45 -1.65
CA ARG A 189 -16.00 7.49 -0.74
C ARG A 189 -16.72 6.36 -1.48
N ALA A 190 -17.12 6.56 -2.73
CA ALA A 190 -18.01 5.66 -3.46
C ALA A 190 -17.61 5.49 -4.93
N GLY A 191 -18.22 4.51 -5.61
CA GLY A 191 -18.04 4.26 -7.04
C GLY A 191 -16.93 3.26 -7.41
N GLY A 192 -16.05 2.94 -6.47
CA GLY A 192 -15.01 1.92 -6.61
C GLY A 192 -15.56 0.50 -6.63
N ARG A 193 -14.70 -0.43 -7.06
CA ARG A 193 -15.01 -1.86 -7.18
C ARG A 193 -15.08 -2.51 -5.81
N SER A 194 -16.16 -3.21 -5.48
CA SER A 194 -16.31 -3.92 -4.19
C SER A 194 -15.12 -4.83 -3.89
N LEU A 195 -14.63 -4.80 -2.65
CA LEU A 195 -13.60 -5.74 -2.16
C LEU A 195 -14.11 -7.19 -2.22
N PHE A 196 -15.37 -7.41 -1.87
CA PHE A 196 -15.99 -8.74 -1.90
C PHE A 196 -16.69 -8.98 -3.26
N PRO A 197 -16.71 -10.22 -3.77
CA PRO A 197 -17.54 -10.56 -4.92
C PRO A 197 -19.01 -10.23 -4.61
N SER A 198 -19.71 -9.68 -5.60
CA SER A 198 -21.14 -9.33 -5.55
C SER A 198 -22.03 -10.51 -5.93
#